data_AF-A0A7Y7Z9D3-F1
#
_entry.id   AF-A0A7Y7Z9D3-F1
#
_cell.length_a   1.000
_cell.length_b   1.000
_cell.length_c   1.000
_cell.angle_alpha   90.00
_cell.angle_beta   90.00
_cell.angle_gamma   90.00
#
_symmetry.space_group_name_H-M   'P 1'
#
loop_
_entity.id
_entity.type
_entity.pdbx_description
1 polymer ?
#
loop_
_entity_poly.entity_id
_entity_poly.type
_entity_poly.pdbx_seq_one_letter_code
_entity_poly.pdbx_strand_id
1 'polypeptide(L)'
;MPDVPLKQVHTPPVSPRPSACPGLWRIVSALDGGICRIKLPGGLLLADQADAVAAAAERFAGGVIEATNRGNLQVRGIGDDHAGLIESLLAAGLGPRDAASDDVRNLMLSPLAGHDPLMVLDVRPLAEHILDMLQGTPRFHQLSAKFAVQLDGGEGLAMLEHPHDLWLSAVRLEQRTWLAFGLAGCPADGQVLGAVPVEQGLALVRAVLERFLDLASPDQARMRQLLENCSVERFIEGLGLAIRRDDAVLDWRRKAGNSPWLGAVEQLQGMALGVAPPLGRLSADMLRGAARIAREHGDGSLRLSPWQSLMLTSVAGVSIASAQRELSALGLLCHSHEPLARLVACTGASGCAKAHGDTKADALALAALLPAGAPASVHLSGCPRSCAVAHVAPATLLARSPGRYDLYLRDARLPGFGALRAANLTLNEAGAMLDLPTEHLDD
;
A
#
# COMPACT_ATOMS: atom_id res chain seq x y z
N MET A 1 30.97 50.19 -16.62
CA MET A 1 31.21 49.20 -15.56
C MET A 1 30.39 47.96 -15.91
N PRO A 2 31.01 46.78 -15.95
CA PRO A 2 30.45 45.61 -16.63
C PRO A 2 29.39 44.88 -15.79
N ASP A 3 28.52 44.18 -16.52
CA ASP A 3 27.48 43.26 -16.06
C ASP A 3 27.95 42.33 -14.93
N VAL A 4 27.24 42.36 -13.81
CA VAL A 4 27.32 41.32 -12.77
C VAL A 4 26.29 40.26 -13.15
N PRO A 5 26.70 39.03 -13.53
CA PRO A 5 25.74 37.98 -13.83
C PRO A 5 25.03 37.57 -12.55
N LEU A 6 23.70 37.45 -12.62
CA LEU A 6 22.90 36.78 -11.60
C LEU A 6 23.50 35.39 -11.34
N LYS A 7 24.03 35.20 -10.12
CA LYS A 7 24.53 33.90 -9.66
C LYS A 7 23.43 32.88 -9.84
N GLN A 8 23.69 31.87 -10.69
CA GLN A 8 22.92 30.64 -10.74
C GLN A 8 22.72 30.13 -9.31
N VAL A 9 21.46 29.88 -8.94
CA VAL A 9 21.11 29.20 -7.69
C VAL A 9 21.77 27.83 -7.75
N HIS A 10 22.87 27.68 -7.02
CA HIS A 10 23.59 26.43 -6.91
C HIS A 10 22.73 25.51 -6.05
N THR A 11 22.04 24.56 -6.67
CA THR A 11 21.38 23.46 -5.98
C THR A 11 22.46 22.75 -5.15
N PRO A 12 22.37 22.73 -3.81
CA PRO A 12 23.37 22.06 -3.01
C PRO A 12 23.41 20.57 -3.40
N PRO A 13 24.60 19.94 -3.47
CA PRO A 13 24.69 18.51 -3.73
C PRO A 13 24.23 17.78 -2.48
N VAL A 14 22.91 17.60 -2.36
CA VAL A 14 22.34 16.62 -1.45
C VAL A 14 22.76 15.28 -2.03
N SER A 15 23.80 14.67 -1.45
CA SER A 15 24.12 13.27 -1.72
C SER A 15 22.89 12.45 -1.31
N PRO A 16 22.08 11.95 -2.26
CA PRO A 16 20.98 11.09 -1.91
C PRO A 16 21.65 9.84 -1.35
N ARG A 17 21.19 9.33 -0.20
CA ARG A 17 21.46 7.90 0.04
C ARG A 17 21.00 7.17 -1.23
N PRO A 18 21.78 6.24 -1.81
CA PRO A 18 21.37 5.53 -3.01
C PRO A 18 20.26 4.54 -2.64
N SER A 19 19.09 5.10 -2.37
CA SER A 19 17.82 4.42 -2.34
C SER A 19 17.57 4.01 -3.79
N ALA A 20 17.84 2.74 -4.12
CA ALA A 20 17.47 2.15 -5.41
C ALA A 20 15.94 2.06 -5.62
N CYS A 21 15.13 2.69 -4.76
CA CYS A 21 13.68 2.66 -4.85
C CYS A 21 13.22 3.74 -5.86
N PRO A 22 12.28 3.41 -6.76
CA PRO A 22 11.69 4.41 -7.62
C PRO A 22 10.86 5.41 -6.80
N GLY A 23 10.97 6.67 -7.18
CA GLY A 23 10.13 7.78 -6.73
C GLY A 23 9.55 8.50 -7.95
N LEU A 24 9.06 9.73 -7.78
CA LEU A 24 8.65 10.54 -8.91
C LEU A 24 9.86 11.17 -9.59
N TRP A 25 10.76 11.78 -8.82
CA TRP A 25 11.96 12.45 -9.32
C TRP A 25 13.06 11.45 -9.71
N ARG A 26 12.91 10.19 -9.31
CA ARG A 26 13.88 9.12 -9.56
C ARG A 26 13.21 7.94 -10.27
N ILE A 27 13.24 7.98 -11.58
CA ILE A 27 12.84 6.86 -12.44
C ILE A 27 13.97 5.84 -12.46
N VAL A 28 13.66 4.59 -12.14
CA VAL A 28 14.62 3.48 -12.06
C VAL A 28 14.40 2.53 -13.22
N SER A 29 15.48 2.11 -13.88
CA SER A 29 15.42 1.14 -14.98
C SER A 29 14.92 -0.23 -14.51
N ALA A 30 14.06 -0.85 -15.30
CA ALA A 30 13.62 -2.23 -15.18
C ALA A 30 13.68 -2.95 -16.54
N LEU A 31 13.26 -4.21 -16.60
CA LEU A 31 13.36 -5.01 -17.84
C LEU A 31 12.47 -4.47 -18.96
N ASP A 32 11.35 -3.85 -18.61
CA ASP A 32 10.35 -3.36 -19.54
C ASP A 32 10.42 -1.83 -19.75
N GLY A 33 11.41 -1.16 -19.17
CA GLY A 33 11.62 0.29 -19.25
C GLY A 33 11.71 0.94 -17.87
N GLY A 34 11.63 2.28 -17.81
CA GLY A 34 11.66 3.03 -16.56
C GLY A 34 10.45 2.74 -15.67
N ILE A 35 10.64 2.83 -14.35
CA ILE A 35 9.60 2.74 -13.33
C ILE A 35 9.53 4.05 -12.55
N CYS A 36 8.36 4.68 -12.52
CA CYS A 36 8.02 5.82 -11.69
C CYS A 36 6.99 5.41 -10.63
N ARG A 37 7.16 5.85 -9.38
CA ARG A 37 6.14 5.65 -8.33
C ARG A 37 5.48 6.97 -7.97
N ILE A 38 4.16 7.02 -8.10
CA ILE A 38 3.32 8.14 -7.73
C ILE A 38 2.81 7.90 -6.31
N LYS A 39 3.23 8.75 -5.37
CA LYS A 39 2.76 8.67 -3.98
C LYS A 39 1.47 9.45 -3.83
N LEU A 40 0.50 8.81 -3.20
CA LEU A 40 -0.84 9.34 -2.96
C LEU A 40 -1.03 9.45 -1.45
N PRO A 41 -1.00 10.67 -0.88
CA PRO A 41 -1.19 10.88 0.55
C PRO A 41 -2.50 10.25 1.03
N GLY A 42 -2.42 9.26 1.92
CA GLY A 42 -3.60 8.51 2.38
C GLY A 42 -4.35 7.77 1.28
N GLY A 43 -3.70 7.50 0.15
CA GLY A 43 -4.28 6.84 -1.03
C GLY A 43 -5.22 7.72 -1.85
N LEU A 44 -5.31 9.03 -1.58
CA LEU A 44 -6.19 9.93 -2.32
C LEU A 44 -5.67 10.23 -3.73
N LEU A 45 -6.54 10.06 -4.72
CA LEU A 45 -6.35 10.49 -6.10
C LEU A 45 -7.61 11.21 -6.58
N LEU A 46 -7.50 12.48 -6.94
CA LEU A 46 -8.63 13.23 -7.52
C LEU A 46 -8.87 12.80 -8.98
N ALA A 47 -10.09 12.96 -9.47
CA ALA A 47 -10.46 12.56 -10.84
C ALA A 47 -9.54 13.21 -11.90
N ASP A 48 -9.25 14.51 -11.78
CA ASP A 48 -8.37 15.21 -12.73
C ASP A 48 -6.92 14.72 -12.64
N GLN A 49 -6.48 14.31 -11.44
CA GLN A 49 -5.17 13.68 -11.26
C GLN A 49 -5.14 12.30 -11.92
N ALA A 50 -6.21 11.52 -11.78
CA ALA A 50 -6.34 10.22 -12.43
C ALA A 50 -6.29 10.33 -13.96
N ASP A 51 -6.96 11.33 -14.54
CA ASP A 51 -6.88 11.64 -15.97
C ASP A 51 -5.45 12.01 -16.40
N ALA A 52 -4.73 12.80 -15.58
CA ALA A 52 -3.33 13.14 -15.84
C ALA A 52 -2.39 11.93 -15.76
N VAL A 53 -2.59 11.01 -14.80
CA VAL A 53 -1.83 9.75 -14.73
C VAL A 53 -2.08 8.89 -15.97
N ALA A 54 -3.34 8.76 -16.39
CA ALA A 54 -3.72 8.01 -17.59
C ALA A 54 -3.03 8.58 -18.84
N ALA A 55 -3.09 9.90 -19.03
CA ALA A 55 -2.44 10.59 -20.15
C ALA A 55 -0.91 10.45 -20.12
N ALA A 56 -0.29 10.59 -18.95
CA ALA A 56 1.16 10.44 -18.80
C ALA A 56 1.61 9.00 -19.10
N ALA A 57 0.86 7.99 -18.65
CA ALA A 57 1.18 6.59 -18.88
C ALA A 57 1.09 6.19 -20.36
N GLU A 58 0.13 6.71 -21.12
CA GLU A 58 0.02 6.48 -22.57
C GLU A 58 1.11 7.18 -23.36
N ARG A 59 1.44 8.42 -22.97
CA ARG A 59 2.36 9.26 -23.72
C ARG A 59 3.82 8.84 -23.53
N PHE A 60 4.20 8.56 -22.29
CA PHE A 60 5.61 8.37 -21.93
C PHE A 60 5.97 6.93 -21.58
N ALA A 61 4.98 6.03 -21.50
CA ALA A 61 5.18 4.65 -21.12
C ALA A 61 4.35 3.68 -21.99
N GLY A 62 4.27 2.40 -21.61
CA GLY A 62 3.47 1.40 -22.32
C GLY A 62 1.97 1.43 -21.98
N GLY A 63 1.43 2.51 -21.41
CA GLY A 63 0.04 2.60 -20.96
C GLY A 63 -0.30 1.77 -19.72
N VAL A 64 0.69 1.14 -19.08
CA VAL A 64 0.49 0.27 -17.91
C VAL A 64 0.68 1.06 -16.61
N ILE A 65 -0.40 1.10 -15.82
CA ILE A 65 -0.41 1.66 -14.47
C ILE A 65 -0.64 0.53 -13.48
N GLU A 66 0.16 0.44 -12.42
CA GLU A 66 0.01 -0.57 -11.37
C GLU A 66 -0.44 0.05 -10.06
N ALA A 67 -1.58 -0.42 -9.54
CA ALA A 67 -1.96 -0.19 -8.15
C ALA A 67 -1.08 -1.04 -7.22
N THR A 68 -0.59 -0.41 -6.16
CA THR A 68 0.37 -1.02 -5.23
C THR A 68 -0.27 -1.39 -3.90
N ASN A 69 0.35 -2.31 -3.17
CA ASN A 69 -0.10 -2.74 -1.84
C ASN A 69 0.07 -1.72 -0.71
N ARG A 70 0.32 -0.46 -1.06
CA ARG A 70 0.46 0.68 -0.13
C ARG A 70 -0.41 1.86 -0.52
N GLY A 71 -1.48 1.60 -1.29
CA GLY A 71 -2.40 2.63 -1.75
C GLY A 71 -1.72 3.70 -2.63
N ASN A 72 -0.75 3.30 -3.45
CA ASN A 72 -0.07 4.20 -4.41
C ASN A 72 -0.20 3.66 -5.84
N LEU A 73 0.19 4.47 -6.82
CA LEU A 73 0.30 4.08 -8.22
C LEU A 73 1.76 3.96 -8.67
N GLN A 74 1.98 3.16 -9.70
CA GLN A 74 3.28 2.98 -10.33
C GLN A 74 3.11 2.95 -11.85
N VAL A 75 3.80 3.84 -12.56
CA VAL A 75 3.86 3.83 -14.04
C VAL A 75 5.08 3.03 -14.44
N ARG A 76 4.93 2.13 -15.41
CA ARG A 76 5.99 1.20 -15.84
C ARG A 76 6.15 1.19 -17.34
N GLY A 77 7.35 0.83 -17.75
CA GLY A 77 7.74 0.81 -19.16
C GLY A 77 7.89 2.22 -19.72
N ILE A 78 8.40 3.13 -18.91
CA ILE A 78 8.68 4.51 -19.32
C ILE A 78 9.83 4.49 -20.31
N GLY A 79 9.65 5.17 -21.45
CA GLY A 79 10.69 5.36 -22.46
C GLY A 79 11.71 6.42 -22.05
N ASP A 80 12.41 7.00 -23.03
CA ASP A 80 13.53 7.90 -22.75
C ASP A 80 13.11 9.28 -22.19
N ASP A 81 11.87 9.71 -22.43
CA ASP A 81 11.35 11.01 -21.97
C ASP A 81 10.86 10.96 -20.51
N HIS A 82 11.82 10.73 -19.62
CA HIS A 82 11.62 10.77 -18.18
C HIS A 82 11.17 12.15 -17.69
N ALA A 83 11.74 13.23 -18.24
CA ALA A 83 11.46 14.59 -17.80
C ALA A 83 10.03 15.00 -18.11
N GLY A 84 9.52 14.68 -19.31
CA GLY A 84 8.14 14.97 -19.70
C GLY A 84 7.11 14.26 -18.81
N LEU A 85 7.35 13.01 -18.43
CA LEU A 85 6.49 12.30 -17.47
C LEU A 85 6.46 12.99 -16.10
N ILE A 86 7.64 13.36 -15.59
CA ILE A 86 7.76 14.02 -14.28
C ILE A 86 7.03 15.37 -14.30
N GLU A 87 7.28 16.20 -15.30
CA GLU A 87 6.65 17.51 -15.47
C GLU A 87 5.12 17.39 -15.55
N SER A 88 4.62 16.44 -16.34
CA SER A 88 3.18 16.20 -16.49
C SER A 88 2.50 15.82 -15.18
N LEU A 89 3.14 15.01 -14.34
CA LEU A 89 2.58 14.58 -13.06
C LEU A 89 2.66 15.70 -12.02
N LEU A 90 3.77 16.44 -11.97
CA LEU A 90 3.92 17.60 -11.09
C LEU A 90 2.91 18.70 -11.42
N ALA A 91 2.63 18.95 -12.71
CA ALA A 91 1.62 19.90 -13.14
C ALA A 91 0.20 19.52 -12.68
N ALA A 92 -0.07 18.23 -12.47
CA ALA A 92 -1.31 17.73 -11.89
C ALA A 92 -1.32 17.75 -10.34
N GLY A 93 -0.28 18.31 -9.71
CA GLY A 93 -0.13 18.29 -8.26
C GLY A 93 0.21 16.92 -7.69
N LEU A 94 0.67 15.98 -8.53
CA LEU A 94 1.15 14.67 -8.11
C LEU A 94 2.67 14.73 -7.92
N GLY A 95 3.11 14.81 -6.67
CA GLY A 95 4.52 14.77 -6.34
C GLY A 95 4.85 15.35 -4.97
N PRO A 96 6.10 15.17 -4.51
CA PRO A 96 6.56 15.78 -3.27
C PRO A 96 6.74 17.30 -3.46
N ARG A 97 6.64 18.07 -2.37
CA ARG A 97 6.85 19.54 -2.39
C ARG A 97 8.25 19.94 -2.84
N ASP A 98 9.23 19.09 -2.55
CA ASP A 98 10.61 19.23 -3.00
C ASP A 98 11.16 17.85 -3.43
N ALA A 99 12.25 17.84 -4.21
CA ALA A 99 12.84 16.58 -4.66
C ALA A 99 13.47 15.75 -3.51
N ALA A 100 13.86 16.39 -2.40
CA ALA A 100 14.49 15.73 -1.26
C ALA A 100 13.50 14.86 -0.46
N SER A 101 12.22 15.25 -0.44
CA SER A 101 11.12 14.50 0.16
C SER A 101 10.58 13.38 -0.74
N ASP A 102 11.17 13.15 -1.93
CA ASP A 102 10.78 12.06 -2.83
C ASP A 102 11.04 10.66 -2.28
N ASP A 103 11.73 10.52 -1.14
CA ASP A 103 11.89 9.25 -0.41
C ASP A 103 10.95 9.10 0.80
N VAL A 104 10.30 10.19 1.24
CA VAL A 104 9.35 10.18 2.36
C VAL A 104 8.16 9.29 2.01
N ARG A 105 7.96 8.22 2.78
CA ARG A 105 6.93 7.22 2.45
C ARG A 105 5.52 7.70 2.72
N ASN A 106 4.58 7.05 2.03
CA ASN A 106 3.16 7.27 2.23
C ASN A 106 2.77 6.92 3.68
N LEU A 107 1.84 7.69 4.23
CA LEU A 107 1.09 7.34 5.42
C LEU A 107 -0.09 6.46 4.99
N MET A 108 -0.10 5.21 5.43
CA MET A 108 -1.17 4.29 5.06
C MET A 108 -2.40 4.53 5.94
N LEU A 109 -3.54 4.76 5.30
CA LEU A 109 -4.85 4.92 5.91
C LEU A 109 -5.81 3.86 5.35
N SER A 110 -6.98 3.70 5.99
CA SER A 110 -8.12 3.04 5.37
C SER A 110 -8.55 3.78 4.09
N PRO A 111 -8.95 3.10 2.99
CA PRO A 111 -9.55 3.75 1.84
C PRO A 111 -10.91 4.40 2.20
N LEU A 112 -11.51 4.06 3.34
CA LEU A 112 -12.71 4.70 3.88
C LEU A 112 -12.41 5.68 5.02
N ALA A 113 -11.17 6.11 5.20
CA ALA A 113 -10.81 7.04 6.28
C ALA A 113 -11.71 8.28 6.27
N GLY A 114 -12.44 8.50 7.37
CA GLY A 114 -13.40 9.60 7.53
C GLY A 114 -14.75 9.45 6.80
N HIS A 115 -14.99 8.31 6.15
CA HIS A 115 -16.26 7.96 5.50
C HIS A 115 -16.93 6.73 6.10
N ASP A 116 -16.17 5.85 6.76
CA ASP A 116 -16.66 4.59 7.32
C ASP A 116 -17.57 4.81 8.56
N PRO A 117 -18.81 4.29 8.59
CA PRO A 117 -19.67 4.36 9.77
C PRO A 117 -19.10 3.63 11.00
N LEU A 118 -18.18 2.68 10.81
CA LEU A 118 -17.52 1.94 11.88
C LEU A 118 -16.33 2.68 12.49
N MET A 119 -15.90 3.81 11.92
CA MET A 119 -14.73 4.54 12.41
C MET A 119 -14.92 4.99 13.86
N VAL A 120 -13.86 4.84 14.67
CA VAL A 120 -13.80 5.33 16.05
C VAL A 120 -13.32 6.79 16.09
N LEU A 121 -12.45 7.16 15.14
CA LEU A 121 -11.83 8.47 15.01
C LEU A 121 -11.68 8.81 13.52
N ASP A 122 -12.09 10.01 13.13
CA ASP A 122 -11.67 10.57 11.84
C ASP A 122 -10.18 10.94 11.93
N VAL A 123 -9.33 10.11 11.33
CA VAL A 123 -7.88 10.28 11.37
C VAL A 123 -7.33 11.24 10.31
N ARG A 124 -8.15 11.72 9.37
CA ARG A 124 -7.68 12.59 8.27
C ARG A 124 -6.97 13.86 8.76
N PRO A 125 -7.48 14.60 9.77
CA PRO A 125 -6.78 15.79 10.27
C PRO A 125 -5.41 15.47 10.88
N LEU A 126 -5.28 14.36 11.61
CA LEU A 126 -3.98 13.93 12.15
C LEU A 126 -3.04 13.46 11.02
N ALA A 127 -3.58 12.76 10.03
CA ALA A 127 -2.84 12.30 8.86
C ALA A 127 -2.22 13.48 8.08
N GLU A 128 -3.00 14.55 7.85
CA GLU A 128 -2.52 15.78 7.21
C GLU A 128 -1.34 16.40 7.97
N HIS A 129 -1.44 16.53 9.30
CA HIS A 129 -0.34 17.06 10.11
C HIS A 129 0.91 16.16 10.08
N ILE A 130 0.74 14.83 10.09
CA ILE A 130 1.86 13.89 9.99
C ILE A 130 2.53 14.01 8.61
N LEU A 131 1.74 14.07 7.53
CA LEU A 131 2.25 14.21 6.17
C LEU A 131 2.98 15.53 5.96
N ASP A 132 2.43 16.64 6.47
CA ASP A 132 3.07 17.95 6.44
C ASP A 132 4.40 17.95 7.19
N MET A 133 4.43 17.37 8.40
CA MET A 133 5.65 17.20 9.18
C MET A 133 6.71 16.36 8.44
N LEU A 134 6.30 15.23 7.86
CA LEU A 134 7.18 14.32 7.12
C LEU A 134 7.80 14.98 5.89
N GLN A 135 7.05 15.82 5.19
CA GLN A 135 7.53 16.56 4.02
C GLN A 135 8.37 17.79 4.41
N GLY A 136 7.91 18.56 5.39
CA GLY A 136 8.49 19.86 5.77
C GLY A 136 9.69 19.79 6.71
N THR A 137 10.02 18.63 7.27
CA THR A 137 11.16 18.47 8.19
C THR A 137 12.33 17.75 7.50
N PRO A 138 13.43 18.45 7.12
CA PRO A 138 14.55 17.85 6.38
C PRO A 138 15.18 16.62 7.04
N ARG A 139 15.15 16.56 8.38
CA ARG A 139 15.64 15.40 9.14
C ARG A 139 14.91 14.10 8.76
N PHE A 140 13.62 14.15 8.46
CA PHE A 140 12.84 12.96 8.10
C PHE A 140 13.06 12.47 6.67
N HIS A 141 13.72 13.26 5.81
CA HIS A 141 14.18 12.80 4.50
C HIS A 141 15.29 11.76 4.62
N GLN A 142 15.89 11.62 5.82
CA GLN A 142 16.80 10.53 6.17
C GLN A 142 16.07 9.21 6.50
N LEU A 143 14.75 9.14 6.48
CA LEU A 143 14.08 7.86 6.59
C LEU A 143 14.29 7.06 5.30
N SER A 144 14.44 5.75 5.43
CA SER A 144 14.51 4.90 4.24
C SER A 144 13.19 5.00 3.46
N ALA A 145 13.29 4.95 2.14
CA ALA A 145 12.17 4.68 1.25
C ALA A 145 11.54 3.30 1.45
N LYS A 146 11.73 2.61 2.57
CA LYS A 146 11.02 1.39 2.98
C LYS A 146 10.35 1.54 4.36
N PHE A 147 10.64 2.62 5.09
CA PHE A 147 10.06 2.91 6.39
C PHE A 147 8.56 3.19 6.23
N ALA A 148 7.69 2.44 6.87
CA ALA A 148 6.25 2.49 6.66
C ALA A 148 5.52 2.90 7.94
N VAL A 149 4.62 3.87 7.82
CA VAL A 149 3.76 4.32 8.93
C VAL A 149 2.30 4.05 8.57
N GLN A 150 1.53 3.54 9.52
CA GLN A 150 0.07 3.40 9.41
C GLN A 150 -0.62 4.24 10.46
N LEU A 151 -1.75 4.85 10.08
CA LEU A 151 -2.71 5.43 11.00
C LEU A 151 -4.12 4.88 10.69
N ASP A 152 -4.68 4.16 11.65
CA ASP A 152 -5.99 3.50 11.57
C ASP A 152 -6.98 4.17 12.53
N GLY A 153 -8.13 4.60 11.99
CA GLY A 153 -9.19 5.26 12.74
C GLY A 153 -10.22 4.31 13.32
N GLY A 154 -10.06 2.99 13.14
CA GLY A 154 -11.04 1.99 13.55
C GLY A 154 -11.98 1.56 12.43
N GLU A 155 -11.74 2.01 11.19
CA GLU A 155 -12.56 1.68 10.02
C GLU A 155 -12.64 0.16 9.77
N GLY A 156 -13.73 -0.31 9.16
CA GLY A 156 -13.91 -1.70 8.74
C GLY A 156 -12.92 -2.13 7.66
N LEU A 157 -12.46 -1.19 6.82
CA LEU A 157 -11.50 -1.43 5.73
C LEU A 157 -10.06 -0.95 6.04
N ALA A 158 -9.58 -1.12 7.26
CA ALA A 158 -8.16 -0.93 7.55
C ALA A 158 -7.34 -2.18 7.17
N MET A 159 -6.17 -1.99 6.54
CA MET A 159 -5.23 -3.10 6.28
C MET A 159 -4.45 -3.42 7.55
N LEU A 160 -4.89 -4.45 8.29
CA LEU A 160 -4.33 -4.78 9.61
C LEU A 160 -3.12 -5.73 9.57
N GLU A 161 -2.90 -6.42 8.45
CA GLU A 161 -1.85 -7.45 8.32
C GLU A 161 -0.57 -6.93 7.64
N HIS A 162 -0.56 -5.69 7.12
CA HIS A 162 0.63 -5.13 6.49
C HIS A 162 1.66 -4.74 7.57
N PRO A 163 2.94 -5.15 7.46
CA PRO A 163 3.96 -4.79 8.45
C PRO A 163 4.42 -3.33 8.33
N HIS A 164 4.38 -2.61 9.45
CA HIS A 164 4.78 -1.21 9.59
C HIS A 164 5.97 -1.06 10.54
N ASP A 165 6.74 0.00 10.34
CA ASP A 165 7.78 0.41 11.28
C ASP A 165 7.15 1.10 12.50
N LEU A 166 6.05 1.82 12.27
CA LEU A 166 5.16 2.38 13.28
C LEU A 166 3.71 2.23 12.80
N TRP A 167 2.84 1.68 13.64
CA TRP A 167 1.40 1.71 13.40
C TRP A 167 0.70 2.36 14.59
N LEU A 168 -0.35 3.13 14.31
CA LEU A 168 -1.27 3.69 15.30
C LEU A 168 -2.69 3.22 14.97
N SER A 169 -3.47 2.92 16.00
CA SER A 169 -4.88 2.55 15.85
C SER A 169 -5.74 3.18 16.94
N ALA A 170 -6.90 3.71 16.54
CA ALA A 170 -7.86 4.28 17.46
C ALA A 170 -8.48 3.21 18.36
N VAL A 171 -8.43 3.45 19.67
CA VAL A 171 -9.02 2.58 20.69
C VAL A 171 -9.90 3.40 21.63
N ARG A 172 -11.04 2.83 22.04
CA ARG A 172 -11.91 3.44 23.04
C ARG A 172 -11.64 2.82 24.42
N LEU A 173 -11.14 3.64 25.35
CA LEU A 173 -10.85 3.25 26.74
C LEU A 173 -11.60 4.23 27.66
N GLU A 174 -12.39 3.71 28.60
CA GLU A 174 -13.12 4.53 29.58
C GLU A 174 -13.91 5.68 28.92
N GLN A 175 -14.60 5.37 27.82
CA GLN A 175 -15.36 6.33 27.00
C GLN A 175 -14.54 7.42 26.30
N ARG A 176 -13.21 7.45 26.42
CA ARG A 176 -12.31 8.35 25.70
C ARG A 176 -11.62 7.62 24.55
N THR A 177 -11.34 8.33 23.47
CA THR A 177 -10.56 7.79 22.36
C THR A 177 -9.09 8.03 22.62
N TRP A 178 -8.28 7.00 22.37
CA TRP A 178 -6.82 7.00 22.47
C TRP A 178 -6.24 6.48 21.16
N LEU A 179 -4.95 6.67 20.96
CA LEU A 179 -4.17 6.05 19.90
C LEU A 179 -3.25 5.02 20.51
N ALA A 180 -3.60 3.75 20.37
CA ALA A 180 -2.69 2.63 20.63
C ALA A 180 -1.62 2.58 19.54
N PHE A 181 -0.41 2.15 19.87
CA PHE A 181 0.65 2.01 18.87
C PHE A 181 1.50 0.76 19.08
N GLY A 182 2.18 0.37 18.00
CA GLY A 182 3.22 -0.64 18.04
C GLY A 182 4.31 -0.35 17.01
N LEU A 183 5.42 -1.08 17.16
CA LEU A 183 6.63 -0.93 16.35
C LEU A 183 6.96 -2.24 15.64
N ALA A 184 7.49 -2.14 14.42
CA ALA A 184 8.02 -3.29 13.67
C ALA A 184 7.07 -4.51 13.55
N GLY A 185 5.79 -4.27 13.27
CA GLY A 185 4.76 -5.31 13.19
C GLY A 185 3.50 -4.77 12.52
N CYS A 186 2.35 -5.43 12.71
CA CYS A 186 1.07 -4.96 12.20
C CYS A 186 -0.01 -4.98 13.30
N PRO A 187 -1.12 -4.23 13.17
CA PRO A 187 -2.15 -4.20 14.20
C PRO A 187 -2.86 -5.53 14.48
N ALA A 188 -2.90 -6.46 13.50
CA ALA A 188 -3.62 -7.73 13.63
C ALA A 188 -2.96 -8.68 14.64
N ASP A 189 -1.63 -8.80 14.60
CA ASP A 189 -0.85 -9.76 15.38
C ASP A 189 0.28 -9.12 16.23
N GLY A 190 0.53 -7.82 16.03
CA GLY A 190 1.60 -7.10 16.68
C GLY A 190 1.29 -6.76 18.13
N GLN A 191 2.35 -6.67 18.93
CA GLN A 191 2.25 -6.24 20.33
C GLN A 191 1.87 -4.75 20.41
N VAL A 192 0.79 -4.46 21.14
CA VAL A 192 0.47 -3.09 21.56
C VAL A 192 1.49 -2.67 22.62
N LEU A 193 2.17 -1.55 22.39
CA LEU A 193 3.25 -1.08 23.26
C LEU A 193 2.79 -0.03 24.27
N GLY A 194 1.68 0.64 23.96
CA GLY A 194 1.08 1.64 24.81
C GLY A 194 0.07 2.46 24.02
N ALA A 195 -0.51 3.45 24.69
CA ALA A 195 -1.44 4.38 24.09
C ALA A 195 -1.16 5.81 24.54
N VAL A 196 -1.47 6.76 23.66
CA VAL A 196 -1.44 8.20 23.95
C VAL A 196 -2.81 8.82 23.68
N PRO A 197 -3.17 9.93 24.35
CA PRO A 197 -4.34 10.71 23.96
C PRO A 197 -4.25 11.16 22.50
N VAL A 198 -5.39 11.33 21.82
CA VAL A 198 -5.44 11.68 20.38
C VAL A 198 -4.65 12.96 20.09
N GLU A 199 -4.74 13.95 20.98
CA GLU A 199 -4.01 15.21 20.91
C GLU A 199 -2.47 15.06 20.94
N GLN A 200 -1.95 13.95 21.47
CA GLN A 200 -0.52 13.63 21.48
C GLN A 200 -0.09 12.75 20.30
N GLY A 201 -1.01 12.35 19.41
CA GLY A 201 -0.72 11.46 18.28
C GLY A 201 0.44 11.97 17.40
N LEU A 202 0.43 13.27 17.04
CA LEU A 202 1.50 13.87 16.25
C LEU A 202 2.84 13.88 17.00
N ALA A 203 2.82 14.19 18.29
CA ALA A 203 4.00 14.19 19.14
C ALA A 203 4.60 12.79 19.27
N LEU A 204 3.76 11.75 19.39
CA LEU A 204 4.20 10.36 19.38
C LEU A 204 4.88 9.99 18.07
N VAL A 205 4.27 10.29 16.92
CA VAL A 205 4.89 9.99 15.61
C VAL A 205 6.24 10.70 15.50
N ARG A 206 6.31 11.99 15.82
CA ARG A 206 7.56 12.75 15.82
C ARG A 206 8.63 12.08 16.69
N ALA A 207 8.31 11.80 17.96
CA ALA A 207 9.25 11.24 18.92
C ALA A 207 9.78 9.87 18.46
N VAL A 208 8.92 9.01 17.91
CA VAL A 208 9.33 7.70 17.37
C VAL A 208 10.27 7.86 16.19
N LEU A 209 9.97 8.76 15.24
CA LEU A 209 10.80 8.97 14.06
C LEU A 209 12.16 9.60 14.40
N GLU A 210 12.18 10.60 15.28
CA GLU A 210 13.41 11.26 15.73
C GLU A 210 14.30 10.26 16.48
N ARG A 211 13.70 9.48 17.38
CA ARG A 211 14.41 8.45 18.15
C ARG A 211 14.92 7.30 17.30
N PHE A 212 14.16 6.88 16.29
CA PHE A 212 14.66 5.92 15.30
C PHE A 212 15.92 6.46 14.62
N LEU A 213 15.90 7.72 14.15
CA LEU A 213 17.05 8.33 13.50
C LEU A 213 18.24 8.58 14.44
N ASP A 214 18.01 8.80 15.73
CA ASP A 214 19.09 8.95 16.72
C ASP A 214 19.79 7.62 17.05
N LEU A 215 19.04 6.52 17.03
CA LEU A 215 19.56 5.21 17.46
C LEU A 215 19.99 4.31 16.28
N ALA A 216 19.39 4.47 15.10
CA ALA A 216 19.66 3.62 13.96
C ALA A 216 21.04 3.92 13.35
N SER A 217 21.82 2.86 13.15
CA SER A 217 23.03 2.93 12.33
C SER A 217 22.70 3.04 10.84
N PRO A 218 23.65 3.46 9.98
CA PRO A 218 23.38 3.66 8.54
C PRO A 218 22.85 2.44 7.78
N ASP A 219 23.14 1.22 8.27
CA ASP A 219 22.67 -0.07 7.74
C ASP A 219 21.28 -0.48 8.24
N GLN A 220 20.79 0.15 9.30
CA GLN A 220 19.46 -0.08 9.87
C GLN A 220 18.44 0.85 9.21
N ALA A 221 17.85 0.39 8.11
CA ALA A 221 16.84 1.11 7.33
C ALA A 221 15.40 0.93 7.85
N ARG A 222 15.16 0.00 8.77
CA ARG A 222 13.83 -0.42 9.28
C ARG A 222 13.83 -0.52 10.80
N MET A 223 12.70 -0.24 11.43
CA MET A 223 12.53 -0.34 12.89
C MET A 223 12.86 -1.74 13.42
N ARG A 224 12.46 -2.80 12.72
CA ARG A 224 12.82 -4.18 13.14
C ARG A 224 14.33 -4.41 13.30
N GLN A 225 15.14 -3.78 12.43
CA GLN A 225 16.60 -3.94 12.45
C GLN A 225 17.21 -3.19 13.63
N LEU A 226 16.61 -2.07 14.01
CA LEU A 226 16.97 -1.35 15.23
C LEU A 226 16.62 -2.18 16.48
N LEU A 227 15.43 -2.77 16.50
CA LEU A 227 14.93 -3.54 17.64
C LEU A 227 15.65 -4.87 17.87
N GLU A 228 16.43 -5.36 16.90
CA GLU A 228 17.38 -6.48 17.11
C GLU A 228 18.47 -6.11 18.15
N ASN A 229 18.82 -4.83 18.28
CA ASN A 229 19.89 -4.33 19.16
C ASN A 229 19.41 -3.35 20.25
N CYS A 230 18.14 -2.93 20.19
CA CYS A 230 17.53 -1.99 21.14
C CYS A 230 16.23 -2.60 21.67
N SER A 231 16.15 -2.82 22.99
CA SER A 231 14.90 -3.31 23.58
C SER A 231 13.77 -2.31 23.40
N VAL A 232 12.56 -2.83 23.24
CA VAL A 232 11.36 -2.01 23.05
C VAL A 232 11.11 -1.12 24.26
N GLU A 233 11.38 -1.60 25.47
CA GLU A 233 11.27 -0.84 26.72
C GLU A 233 12.18 0.37 26.71
N ARG A 234 13.47 0.17 26.39
CA ARG A 234 14.44 1.27 26.27
C ARG A 234 14.04 2.23 25.17
N PHE A 235 13.49 1.74 24.07
CA PHE A 235 12.98 2.60 23.01
C PHE A 235 11.83 3.48 23.53
N ILE A 236 10.84 2.91 24.22
CA ILE A 236 9.68 3.63 24.74
C ILE A 236 10.08 4.66 25.81
N GLU A 237 10.95 4.30 26.75
CA GLU A 237 11.36 5.16 27.87
C GLU A 237 11.95 6.48 27.43
N GLY A 238 12.69 6.49 26.31
CA GLY A 238 13.28 7.73 25.79
C GLY A 238 12.45 8.43 24.71
N LEU A 239 11.17 8.11 24.56
CA LEU A 239 10.24 8.92 23.75
C LEU A 239 9.91 10.25 24.44
N GLY A 240 10.08 10.36 25.76
CA GLY A 240 9.80 11.58 26.52
C GLY A 240 8.30 11.94 26.58
N LEU A 241 7.42 10.95 26.40
CA LEU A 241 5.97 11.11 26.43
C LEU A 241 5.34 10.28 27.55
N ALA A 242 4.22 10.76 28.08
CA ALA A 242 3.41 10.00 29.03
C ALA A 242 2.61 8.94 28.26
N ILE A 243 3.10 7.70 28.30
CA ILE A 243 2.49 6.57 27.57
C ILE A 243 1.72 5.69 28.56
N ARG A 244 0.43 5.49 28.31
CA ARG A 244 -0.43 4.58 29.07
C ARG A 244 -0.11 3.13 28.68
N ARG A 245 0.14 2.26 29.66
CA ARG A 245 0.57 0.86 29.46
C ARG A 245 -0.07 -0.13 30.46
N ASP A 246 -1.20 0.20 31.07
CA ASP A 246 -1.96 -0.78 31.86
C ASP A 246 -2.54 -1.89 30.99
N ASP A 247 -3.01 -2.96 31.64
CA ASP A 247 -3.52 -4.18 31.00
C ASP A 247 -4.61 -3.89 29.95
N ALA A 248 -5.49 -2.89 30.20
CA ALA A 248 -6.52 -2.51 29.23
C ALA A 248 -5.97 -2.03 27.88
N VAL A 249 -4.75 -1.48 27.87
CA VAL A 249 -4.03 -1.10 26.65
C VAL A 249 -3.26 -2.28 26.06
N LEU A 250 -2.49 -3.00 26.88
CA LEU A 250 -1.57 -4.05 26.40
C LEU A 250 -2.31 -5.31 25.93
N ASP A 251 -3.48 -5.60 26.51
CA ASP A 251 -4.34 -6.73 26.12
C ASP A 251 -5.30 -6.37 24.99
N TRP A 252 -5.41 -5.09 24.62
CA TRP A 252 -6.26 -4.68 23.51
C TRP A 252 -5.77 -5.30 22.19
N ARG A 253 -6.71 -5.70 21.33
CA ARG A 253 -6.43 -6.20 19.99
C ARG A 253 -7.33 -5.51 18.98
N ARG A 254 -6.74 -5.10 17.87
CA ARG A 254 -7.48 -4.50 16.77
C ARG A 254 -8.24 -5.60 16.02
N LYS A 255 -9.56 -5.69 16.26
CA LYS A 255 -10.43 -6.64 15.55
C LYS A 255 -10.52 -6.27 14.08
N ALA A 256 -10.42 -7.24 13.17
CA ALA A 256 -10.67 -7.01 11.75
C ALA A 256 -12.15 -6.69 11.48
N GLY A 257 -12.40 -5.85 10.48
CA GLY A 257 -13.73 -5.68 9.91
C GLY A 257 -14.06 -6.81 8.94
N ASN A 258 -15.36 -7.05 8.72
CA ASN A 258 -15.86 -8.04 7.77
C ASN A 258 -16.37 -7.41 6.46
N SER A 259 -16.13 -6.10 6.26
CA SER A 259 -16.66 -5.38 5.10
C SER A 259 -15.92 -5.83 3.84
N PRO A 260 -16.64 -6.16 2.75
CA PRO A 260 -15.99 -6.41 1.47
C PRO A 260 -15.38 -5.11 0.94
N TRP A 261 -14.18 -5.18 0.36
CA TRP A 261 -13.54 -4.02 -0.27
C TRP A 261 -13.93 -3.86 -1.75
N LEU A 262 -14.68 -4.80 -2.33
CA LEU A 262 -15.24 -4.76 -3.68
C LEU A 262 -16.77 -4.68 -3.64
N GLY A 263 -17.34 -3.96 -4.59
CA GLY A 263 -18.77 -3.71 -4.69
C GLY A 263 -19.21 -2.50 -3.86
N ALA A 264 -20.51 -2.44 -3.59
CA ALA A 264 -21.10 -1.35 -2.82
C ALA A 264 -20.72 -1.47 -1.34
N VAL A 265 -20.23 -0.38 -0.75
CA VAL A 265 -19.86 -0.30 0.66
C VAL A 265 -20.55 0.90 1.31
N GLU A 266 -21.10 0.71 2.50
CA GLU A 266 -21.78 1.78 3.24
C GLU A 266 -20.80 2.89 3.67
N GLN A 267 -21.28 4.13 3.65
CA GLN A 267 -20.56 5.31 4.11
C GLN A 267 -21.50 6.19 4.95
N LEU A 268 -20.92 7.12 5.72
CA LEU A 268 -21.68 8.15 6.44
C LEU A 268 -22.53 9.03 5.49
N GLN A 269 -22.04 9.23 4.25
CA GLN A 269 -22.72 9.99 3.21
C GLN A 269 -22.55 9.30 1.86
N GLY A 270 -23.67 9.00 1.19
CA GLY A 270 -23.65 8.24 -0.07
C GLY A 270 -23.21 6.79 0.14
N MET A 271 -22.59 6.21 -0.89
CA MET A 271 -22.03 4.86 -0.89
C MET A 271 -20.61 4.90 -1.45
N ALA A 272 -19.74 4.03 -0.98
CA ALA A 272 -18.50 3.71 -1.69
C ALA A 272 -18.75 2.61 -2.74
N LEU A 273 -17.98 2.65 -3.82
CA LEU A 273 -17.90 1.57 -4.80
C LEU A 273 -16.45 1.10 -4.93
N GLY A 274 -16.17 -0.08 -4.40
CA GLY A 274 -14.88 -0.74 -4.51
C GLY A 274 -14.74 -1.52 -5.81
N VAL A 275 -13.65 -1.30 -6.54
CA VAL A 275 -13.34 -1.98 -7.81
C VAL A 275 -11.86 -2.34 -7.88
N ALA A 276 -11.53 -3.47 -8.50
CA ALA A 276 -10.16 -3.91 -8.69
C ALA A 276 -9.78 -4.01 -10.17
N PRO A 277 -8.65 -3.43 -10.59
CA PRO A 277 -8.04 -3.82 -11.84
C PRO A 277 -7.53 -5.26 -11.75
N PRO A 278 -7.71 -6.09 -12.81
CA PRO A 278 -7.12 -7.42 -12.87
C PRO A 278 -5.63 -7.40 -12.51
N LEU A 279 -5.26 -8.13 -11.44
CA LEU A 279 -3.88 -8.24 -10.96
C LEU A 279 -3.20 -6.89 -10.68
N GLY A 280 -3.98 -5.89 -10.25
CA GLY A 280 -3.47 -4.56 -9.95
C GLY A 280 -3.11 -3.72 -11.18
N ARG A 281 -3.42 -4.14 -12.42
CA ARG A 281 -3.06 -3.43 -13.67
C ARG A 281 -4.22 -2.63 -14.26
N LEU A 282 -4.09 -1.32 -14.19
CA LEU A 282 -4.98 -0.36 -14.82
C LEU A 282 -4.48 -0.04 -16.23
N SER A 283 -5.39 -0.11 -17.20
CA SER A 283 -5.24 0.65 -18.43
C SER A 283 -5.60 2.12 -18.18
N ALA A 284 -5.18 2.99 -19.10
CA ALA A 284 -5.60 4.39 -19.07
C ALA A 284 -7.12 4.53 -19.15
N ASP A 285 -7.81 3.72 -19.95
CA ASP A 285 -9.28 3.74 -20.07
C ASP A 285 -10.00 3.32 -18.79
N MET A 286 -9.48 2.29 -18.09
CA MET A 286 -10.01 1.92 -16.76
C MET A 286 -9.91 3.09 -15.78
N LEU A 287 -8.75 3.76 -15.73
CA LEU A 287 -8.52 4.86 -14.80
C LEU A 287 -9.36 6.09 -15.14
N ARG A 288 -9.46 6.46 -16.43
CA ARG A 288 -10.35 7.55 -16.90
C ARG A 288 -11.82 7.24 -16.63
N GLY A 289 -12.24 6.00 -16.84
CA GLY A 289 -13.60 5.55 -16.54
C GLY A 289 -13.91 5.70 -15.05
N ALA A 290 -13.03 5.22 -14.17
CA ALA A 290 -13.17 5.41 -12.73
C ALA A 290 -13.21 6.89 -12.33
N ALA A 291 -12.33 7.72 -12.91
CA ALA A 291 -12.29 9.16 -12.68
C ALA A 291 -13.59 9.86 -13.08
N ARG A 292 -14.12 9.53 -14.27
CA ARG A 292 -15.39 10.08 -14.75
C ARG A 292 -16.55 9.69 -13.84
N ILE A 293 -16.68 8.41 -13.47
CA ILE A 293 -17.74 7.97 -12.56
C ILE A 293 -17.63 8.66 -11.19
N ALA A 294 -16.43 8.79 -10.64
CA ALA A 294 -16.23 9.51 -9.39
C ALA A 294 -16.69 10.97 -9.49
N ARG A 295 -16.43 11.64 -10.62
CA ARG A 295 -16.84 13.03 -10.88
C ARG A 295 -18.34 13.18 -11.13
N GLU A 296 -18.96 12.27 -11.88
CA GLU A 296 -20.36 12.34 -12.29
C GLU A 296 -21.33 11.86 -11.22
N HIS A 297 -20.91 10.92 -10.38
CA HIS A 297 -21.80 10.24 -9.43
C HIS A 297 -21.33 10.30 -7.98
N GLY A 298 -20.08 10.71 -7.71
CA GLY A 298 -19.50 10.81 -6.38
C GLY A 298 -18.97 12.20 -6.06
N ASP A 299 -17.92 12.25 -5.24
CA ASP A 299 -17.24 13.50 -4.82
C ASP A 299 -16.00 13.85 -5.66
N GLY A 300 -15.81 13.18 -6.79
CA GLY A 300 -14.64 13.36 -7.65
C GLY A 300 -13.35 12.74 -7.10
N SER A 301 -13.41 11.91 -6.05
CA SER A 301 -12.24 11.27 -5.47
C SER A 301 -12.21 9.75 -5.59
N LEU A 302 -10.99 9.23 -5.74
CA LEU A 302 -10.63 7.83 -5.75
C LEU A 302 -9.68 7.56 -4.58
N ARG A 303 -9.88 6.43 -3.90
CA ARG A 303 -9.02 5.97 -2.81
C ARG A 303 -8.35 4.67 -3.22
N LEU A 304 -7.03 4.71 -3.38
CA LEU A 304 -6.23 3.53 -3.67
C LEU A 304 -6.04 2.74 -2.38
N SER A 305 -6.28 1.43 -2.47
CA SER A 305 -6.25 0.54 -1.32
C SER A 305 -5.00 -0.35 -1.30
N PRO A 306 -4.62 -0.88 -0.13
CA PRO A 306 -3.56 -1.88 -0.01
C PRO A 306 -3.86 -3.21 -0.70
N TRP A 307 -5.09 -3.47 -1.14
CA TRP A 307 -5.48 -4.63 -1.96
C TRP A 307 -5.35 -4.38 -3.47
N GLN A 308 -4.50 -3.43 -3.88
CA GLN A 308 -4.29 -3.06 -5.29
C GLN A 308 -5.58 -2.69 -6.03
N SER A 309 -6.55 -2.14 -5.29
CA SER A 309 -7.90 -1.81 -5.75
C SER A 309 -8.18 -0.32 -5.58
N LEU A 310 -9.21 0.20 -6.23
CA LEU A 310 -9.71 1.56 -6.10
C LEU A 310 -11.05 1.56 -5.35
N MET A 311 -11.33 2.65 -4.65
CA MET A 311 -12.61 2.91 -4.04
C MET A 311 -13.08 4.29 -4.44
N LEU A 312 -14.20 4.35 -5.17
CA LEU A 312 -14.89 5.59 -5.51
C LEU A 312 -15.74 5.97 -4.29
N THR A 313 -15.58 7.18 -3.76
CA THR A 313 -16.29 7.60 -2.54
C THR A 313 -17.49 8.48 -2.85
N SER A 314 -18.43 8.51 -1.90
CA SER A 314 -19.61 9.38 -1.91
C SER A 314 -20.50 9.21 -3.14
N VAL A 315 -20.47 8.03 -3.77
CA VAL A 315 -21.29 7.70 -4.94
C VAL A 315 -22.76 7.68 -4.53
N ALA A 316 -23.61 8.36 -5.30
CA ALA A 316 -25.04 8.35 -5.07
C ALA A 316 -25.59 6.91 -5.12
N GLY A 317 -26.32 6.48 -4.08
CA GLY A 317 -26.79 5.09 -3.97
C GLY A 317 -27.60 4.61 -5.19
N VAL A 318 -28.40 5.51 -5.79
CA VAL A 318 -29.16 5.22 -7.03
C VAL A 318 -28.28 4.94 -8.25
N SER A 319 -27.04 5.43 -8.26
CA SER A 319 -26.08 5.29 -9.36
C SER A 319 -25.13 4.11 -9.20
N ILE A 320 -25.07 3.47 -8.03
CA ILE A 320 -24.12 2.37 -7.74
C ILE A 320 -24.23 1.24 -8.78
N ALA A 321 -25.44 0.79 -9.09
CA ALA A 321 -25.63 -0.32 -10.00
C ALA A 321 -25.23 0.02 -11.46
N SER A 322 -25.45 1.26 -11.92
CA SER A 322 -25.01 1.68 -13.25
C SER A 322 -23.50 1.89 -13.31
N ALA A 323 -22.94 2.57 -12.31
CA ALA A 323 -21.50 2.77 -12.16
C ALA A 323 -20.75 1.43 -12.15
N GLN A 324 -21.24 0.45 -11.40
CA GLN A 324 -20.65 -0.87 -11.34
C GLN A 324 -20.66 -1.57 -12.72
N ARG A 325 -21.80 -1.56 -13.44
CA ARG A 325 -21.89 -2.15 -14.79
C ARG A 325 -20.91 -1.51 -15.75
N GLU A 326 -20.77 -0.19 -15.69
CA GLU A 326 -19.90 0.57 -16.58
C GLU A 326 -18.42 0.31 -16.30
N LEU A 327 -18.02 0.26 -15.02
CA LEU A 327 -16.66 -0.09 -14.64
C LEU A 327 -16.32 -1.55 -14.99
N SER A 328 -17.28 -2.48 -14.81
CA SER A 328 -17.12 -3.86 -15.28
C SER A 328 -16.97 -3.96 -16.79
N ALA A 329 -17.69 -3.14 -17.57
CA ALA A 329 -17.53 -3.11 -19.02
C ALA A 329 -16.15 -2.61 -19.47
N LEU A 330 -15.46 -1.81 -18.64
CA LEU A 330 -14.06 -1.41 -18.82
C LEU A 330 -13.06 -2.47 -18.36
N GLY A 331 -13.53 -3.60 -17.82
CA GLY A 331 -12.71 -4.71 -17.33
C GLY A 331 -12.29 -4.61 -15.87
N LEU A 332 -12.88 -3.71 -15.08
CA LEU A 332 -12.67 -3.67 -13.63
C LEU A 332 -13.54 -4.71 -12.93
N LEU A 333 -12.91 -5.46 -12.03
CA LEU A 333 -13.57 -6.44 -11.17
C LEU A 333 -14.36 -5.70 -10.09
N CYS A 334 -15.58 -6.15 -9.84
CA CYS A 334 -16.50 -5.52 -8.90
C CYS A 334 -16.98 -6.47 -7.81
N HIS A 335 -16.63 -7.75 -7.88
CA HIS A 335 -17.05 -8.75 -6.92
C HIS A 335 -15.92 -9.68 -6.49
N SER A 336 -15.93 -10.05 -5.21
CA SER A 336 -14.91 -10.94 -4.62
C SER A 336 -14.98 -12.39 -5.12
N HIS A 337 -16.10 -12.82 -5.69
CA HIS A 337 -16.24 -14.18 -6.26
C HIS A 337 -15.60 -14.32 -7.64
N GLU A 338 -15.24 -13.21 -8.30
CA GLU A 338 -14.54 -13.26 -9.58
C GLU A 338 -13.15 -13.88 -9.37
N PRO A 339 -12.73 -14.89 -10.15
CA PRO A 339 -11.47 -15.59 -9.90
C PRO A 339 -10.24 -14.68 -9.82
N LEU A 340 -10.18 -13.63 -10.65
CA LEU A 340 -9.09 -12.65 -10.63
C LEU A 340 -9.09 -11.73 -9.41
N ALA A 341 -10.22 -11.59 -8.71
CA ALA A 341 -10.29 -10.82 -7.45
C ALA A 341 -9.64 -11.58 -6.29
N ARG A 342 -9.51 -12.92 -6.41
CA ARG A 342 -8.84 -13.80 -5.46
C ARG A 342 -7.36 -14.01 -5.77
N LEU A 343 -6.84 -13.40 -6.85
CA LEU A 343 -5.47 -13.59 -7.30
C LEU A 343 -4.67 -12.30 -7.19
N VAL A 344 -3.50 -12.41 -6.59
CA VAL A 344 -2.53 -11.31 -6.50
C VAL A 344 -1.24 -11.77 -7.13
N ALA A 345 -0.67 -10.96 -8.02
CA ALA A 345 0.59 -11.29 -8.69
C ALA A 345 1.54 -10.10 -8.69
N CYS A 346 2.81 -10.35 -8.38
CA CYS A 346 3.84 -9.34 -8.60
C CYS A 346 4.12 -9.15 -10.09
N THR A 347 4.96 -8.18 -10.42
CA THR A 347 5.32 -7.86 -11.81
C THR A 347 5.81 -9.08 -12.60
N GLY A 348 6.51 -10.02 -11.97
CA GLY A 348 7.04 -11.21 -12.64
C GLY A 348 8.19 -10.92 -13.58
N ALA A 349 8.66 -11.95 -14.27
CA ALA A 349 9.82 -11.91 -15.16
C ALA A 349 9.59 -11.05 -16.41
N SER A 350 8.34 -10.72 -16.74
CA SER A 350 7.98 -9.79 -17.81
C SER A 350 8.46 -8.35 -17.56
N GLY A 351 8.68 -7.95 -16.30
CA GLY A 351 9.18 -6.61 -15.96
C GLY A 351 10.23 -6.55 -14.85
N CYS A 352 10.51 -7.65 -14.16
CA CYS A 352 11.41 -7.69 -13.01
C CYS A 352 12.55 -8.70 -13.20
N ALA A 353 13.80 -8.21 -13.25
CA ALA A 353 15.01 -9.03 -13.38
C ALA A 353 15.29 -9.96 -12.19
N LYS A 354 14.52 -9.87 -11.11
CA LYS A 354 14.65 -10.74 -9.93
C LYS A 354 13.64 -11.89 -9.93
N ALA A 355 12.69 -11.90 -10.85
CA ALA A 355 11.64 -12.91 -10.89
C ALA A 355 12.07 -14.14 -11.72
N HIS A 356 11.59 -15.31 -11.32
CA HIS A 356 11.88 -16.59 -11.97
C HIS A 356 10.77 -17.07 -12.94
N GLY A 357 9.65 -16.34 -13.02
CA GLY A 357 8.53 -16.65 -13.90
C GLY A 357 7.63 -15.45 -14.15
N ASP A 358 6.79 -15.51 -15.19
CA ASP A 358 5.85 -14.45 -15.55
C ASP A 358 4.55 -14.56 -14.76
N THR A 359 4.59 -14.06 -13.53
CA THR A 359 3.50 -14.24 -12.55
C THR A 359 2.17 -13.63 -12.97
N LYS A 360 2.14 -12.55 -13.77
CA LYS A 360 0.86 -11.95 -14.16
C LYS A 360 0.18 -12.72 -15.27
N ALA A 361 0.93 -13.17 -16.28
CA ALA A 361 0.41 -14.05 -17.33
C ALA A 361 -0.06 -15.38 -16.72
N ASP A 362 0.75 -15.95 -15.83
CA ASP A 362 0.43 -17.20 -15.14
C ASP A 362 -0.78 -17.06 -14.21
N ALA A 363 -0.97 -15.92 -13.53
CA ALA A 363 -2.15 -15.66 -12.72
C ALA A 363 -3.42 -15.54 -13.57
N LEU A 364 -3.35 -14.91 -14.75
CA LEU A 364 -4.48 -14.89 -15.69
C LEU A 364 -4.88 -16.31 -16.13
N ALA A 365 -3.90 -17.15 -16.45
CA ALA A 365 -4.15 -18.55 -16.80
C ALA A 365 -4.72 -19.34 -15.61
N LEU A 366 -4.16 -19.16 -14.41
CA LEU A 366 -4.62 -19.83 -13.19
C LEU A 366 -6.06 -19.44 -12.82
N ALA A 367 -6.49 -18.22 -13.12
CA ALA A 367 -7.86 -17.77 -12.84
C ALA A 367 -8.92 -18.66 -13.49
N ALA A 368 -8.66 -19.21 -14.68
CA ALA A 368 -9.55 -20.14 -15.36
C ALA A 368 -9.55 -21.56 -14.74
N LEU A 369 -8.53 -21.86 -13.94
CA LEU A 369 -8.31 -23.15 -13.28
C LEU A 369 -8.64 -23.09 -11.78
N LEU A 370 -8.99 -21.92 -11.26
CA LEU A 370 -9.14 -21.68 -9.83
C LEU A 370 -10.42 -22.37 -9.33
N PRO A 371 -10.32 -23.39 -8.47
CA PRO A 371 -11.48 -24.12 -8.00
C PRO A 371 -12.35 -23.27 -7.06
N ALA A 372 -13.57 -23.73 -6.83
CA ALA A 372 -14.49 -23.06 -5.91
C ALA A 372 -13.95 -23.08 -4.47
N GLY A 373 -13.33 -24.20 -4.06
CA GLY A 373 -12.73 -24.39 -2.73
C GLY A 373 -11.36 -23.73 -2.54
N ALA A 374 -10.82 -23.05 -3.55
CA ALA A 374 -9.56 -22.32 -3.42
C ALA A 374 -9.60 -21.28 -2.28
N PRO A 375 -8.47 -21.00 -1.63
CA PRO A 375 -8.39 -19.96 -0.61
C PRO A 375 -8.89 -18.60 -1.11
N ALA A 376 -9.37 -17.77 -0.17
CA ALA A 376 -9.91 -16.44 -0.48
C ALA A 376 -8.90 -15.51 -1.17
N SER A 377 -7.60 -15.77 -1.02
CA SER A 377 -6.51 -15.07 -1.71
C SER A 377 -5.37 -16.03 -2.02
N VAL A 378 -4.91 -16.01 -3.27
CA VAL A 378 -3.78 -16.79 -3.79
C VAL A 378 -2.76 -15.83 -4.39
N HIS A 379 -1.55 -15.85 -3.85
CA HIS A 379 -0.46 -14.97 -4.27
C HIS A 379 0.53 -15.68 -5.20
N LEU A 380 0.74 -15.16 -6.41
CA LEU A 380 1.82 -15.58 -7.30
C LEU A 380 3.02 -14.65 -7.13
N SER A 381 4.08 -15.17 -6.51
CA SER A 381 5.31 -14.44 -6.28
C SER A 381 6.42 -14.91 -7.21
N GLY A 382 7.03 -13.99 -7.95
CA GLY A 382 8.11 -14.31 -8.87
C GLY A 382 9.44 -14.62 -8.16
N CYS A 383 9.60 -14.25 -6.89
CA CYS A 383 10.79 -14.50 -6.09
C CYS A 383 10.46 -14.39 -4.58
N PRO A 384 11.40 -14.76 -3.68
CA PRO A 384 11.14 -14.69 -2.23
C PRO A 384 10.88 -13.29 -1.66
N ARG A 385 11.02 -12.22 -2.45
CA ARG A 385 10.79 -10.83 -1.97
C ARG A 385 9.33 -10.49 -1.72
N SER A 386 8.38 -11.26 -2.27
CA SER A 386 6.93 -11.09 -2.04
C SER A 386 6.41 -9.65 -2.27
N CYS A 387 6.84 -8.98 -3.34
CA CYS A 387 6.59 -7.54 -3.46
C CYS A 387 5.10 -7.15 -3.54
N ALA A 388 4.24 -8.03 -4.08
CA ALA A 388 2.82 -7.74 -4.27
C ALA A 388 2.01 -7.89 -2.99
N VAL A 389 2.37 -8.84 -2.12
CA VAL A 389 1.70 -9.08 -0.84
C VAL A 389 2.73 -8.95 0.28
N ALA A 390 2.60 -7.90 1.09
CA ALA A 390 3.53 -7.64 2.18
C ALA A 390 3.29 -8.53 3.41
N HIS A 391 2.07 -9.07 3.55
CA HIS A 391 1.69 -10.08 4.53
C HIS A 391 1.80 -11.49 3.92
N VAL A 392 1.52 -12.52 4.72
CA VAL A 392 1.49 -13.91 4.25
C VAL A 392 0.09 -14.24 3.75
N ALA A 393 -0.07 -14.43 2.44
CA ALA A 393 -1.34 -14.83 1.85
C ALA A 393 -1.71 -16.27 2.28
N PRO A 394 -3.02 -16.62 2.35
CA PRO A 394 -3.47 -17.98 2.67
C PRO A 394 -2.78 -19.07 1.83
N ALA A 395 -2.57 -18.80 0.54
CA ALA A 395 -1.71 -19.61 -0.31
C ALA A 395 -0.76 -18.73 -1.13
N THR A 396 0.48 -19.19 -1.28
CA THR A 396 1.50 -18.54 -2.13
C THR A 396 2.10 -19.54 -3.10
N LEU A 397 2.04 -19.24 -4.39
CA LEU A 397 2.78 -19.90 -5.46
C LEU A 397 4.06 -19.12 -5.73
N LEU A 398 5.20 -19.69 -5.33
CA LEU A 398 6.52 -19.10 -5.54
C LEU A 398 7.14 -19.65 -6.84
N ALA A 399 7.40 -18.79 -7.82
CA ALA A 399 8.00 -19.19 -9.08
C ALA A 399 9.42 -19.74 -8.88
N ARG A 400 9.69 -20.91 -9.47
CA ARG A 400 11.01 -21.56 -9.50
C ARG A 400 11.68 -21.44 -10.86
N SER A 401 10.88 -21.52 -11.91
CA SER A 401 11.24 -21.32 -13.31
C SER A 401 9.96 -20.97 -14.08
N PRO A 402 10.04 -20.62 -15.38
CA PRO A 402 8.86 -20.28 -16.16
C PRO A 402 7.77 -21.38 -16.10
N GLY A 403 6.58 -21.02 -15.64
CA GLY A 403 5.44 -21.94 -15.51
C GLY A 403 5.62 -23.05 -14.47
N ARG A 404 6.54 -22.90 -13.49
CA ARG A 404 6.75 -23.87 -12.40
C ARG A 404 6.79 -23.18 -11.03
N TYR A 405 6.03 -23.72 -10.09
CA TYR A 405 5.77 -23.09 -8.80
C TYR A 405 5.91 -24.05 -7.62
N ASP A 406 6.44 -23.53 -6.52
CA ASP A 406 6.30 -24.14 -5.21
C ASP A 406 5.04 -23.57 -4.53
N LEU A 407 4.15 -24.44 -4.06
CA LEU A 407 2.94 -24.07 -3.34
C LEU A 407 3.20 -24.07 -1.84
N TYR A 408 3.01 -22.91 -1.22
CA TYR A 408 3.01 -22.72 0.23
C TYR A 408 1.60 -22.44 0.71
N LEU A 409 1.28 -22.96 1.89
CA LEU A 409 0.06 -22.63 2.64
C LEU A 409 0.47 -21.89 3.91
N ARG A 410 -0.27 -20.83 4.25
CA ARG A 410 0.00 -20.06 5.46
C ARG A 410 -0.04 -20.99 6.68
N ASP A 411 0.98 -20.85 7.52
CA ASP A 411 1.07 -21.47 8.85
C ASP A 411 1.66 -20.41 9.78
N ALA A 412 0.88 -19.95 10.76
CA ALA A 412 1.29 -18.87 11.65
C ALA A 412 2.53 -19.22 12.50
N ARG A 413 2.87 -20.51 12.63
CA ARG A 413 4.03 -21.00 13.39
C ARG A 413 5.31 -21.00 12.58
N LEU A 414 5.23 -20.84 11.26
CA LEU A 414 6.37 -20.90 10.35
C LEU A 414 6.70 -19.53 9.75
N PRO A 415 7.99 -19.18 9.61
CA PRO A 415 8.38 -17.93 8.97
C PRO A 415 8.16 -17.98 7.45
N GLY A 416 8.20 -16.82 6.80
CA GLY A 416 8.14 -16.72 5.34
C GLY A 416 6.73 -16.96 4.81
N PHE A 417 6.58 -17.86 3.84
CA PHE A 417 5.29 -18.15 3.18
C PHE A 417 4.43 -19.20 3.90
N GLY A 418 4.92 -19.77 5.00
CA GLY A 418 4.28 -20.88 5.71
C GLY A 418 4.81 -22.25 5.29
N ALA A 419 3.96 -23.28 5.37
CA ALA A 419 4.31 -24.67 5.10
C ALA A 419 4.40 -24.94 3.58
N LEU A 420 5.51 -25.54 3.13
CA LEU A 420 5.64 -26.02 1.75
C LEU A 420 4.73 -27.24 1.56
N ARG A 421 3.71 -27.10 0.70
CA ARG A 421 2.73 -28.16 0.42
C ARG A 421 3.16 -29.05 -0.73
N ALA A 422 3.70 -28.45 -1.79
CA ALA A 422 4.30 -29.17 -2.91
C ALA A 422 5.25 -28.26 -3.68
N ALA A 423 6.17 -28.88 -4.43
CA ALA A 423 7.21 -28.19 -5.16
C ALA A 423 7.12 -28.46 -6.66
N ASN A 424 7.59 -27.50 -7.46
CA ASN A 424 7.76 -27.63 -8.92
C ASN A 424 6.48 -28.01 -9.69
N LEU A 425 5.34 -27.46 -9.28
CA LEU A 425 4.04 -27.66 -9.90
C LEU A 425 3.89 -26.87 -11.19
N THR A 426 3.22 -27.46 -12.18
CA THR A 426 2.57 -26.73 -13.28
C THR A 426 1.36 -25.93 -12.76
N LEU A 427 0.82 -25.01 -13.56
CA LEU A 427 -0.40 -24.28 -13.19
C LEU A 427 -1.64 -25.18 -13.03
N ASN A 428 -1.77 -26.23 -13.85
CA ASN A 428 -2.85 -27.20 -13.73
C ASN A 428 -2.77 -27.97 -12.40
N GLU A 429 -1.58 -28.45 -12.05
CA GLU A 429 -1.36 -29.14 -10.77
C GLU A 429 -1.56 -28.19 -9.59
N ALA A 430 -1.06 -26.95 -9.69
CA ALA A 430 -1.28 -25.93 -8.67
C ALA A 430 -2.77 -25.62 -8.47
N GLY A 431 -3.53 -25.44 -9.55
CA GLY A 431 -4.98 -25.23 -9.51
C GLY A 431 -5.71 -26.39 -8.81
N ALA A 432 -5.39 -27.63 -9.16
CA ALA A 432 -5.96 -28.81 -8.50
C ALA A 432 -5.57 -28.91 -7.02
N MET A 433 -4.33 -28.57 -6.67
CA MET A 433 -3.85 -28.63 -5.29
C MET A 433 -4.43 -27.55 -4.39
N LEU A 434 -4.84 -26.41 -4.94
CA LEU A 434 -5.51 -25.34 -4.18
C LEU A 434 -6.92 -25.73 -3.69
N ASP A 435 -7.54 -26.79 -4.24
CA ASP A 435 -8.84 -27.30 -3.80
C ASP A 435 -8.73 -28.29 -2.62
N LEU A 436 -7.52 -28.79 -2.34
CA LEU A 436 -7.33 -29.80 -1.32
C LEU A 436 -7.49 -29.20 0.08
N PRO A 437 -8.20 -29.87 1.00
CA PRO A 437 -8.36 -29.40 2.38
C PRO A 437 -7.01 -29.09 3.02
N THR A 438 -6.94 -27.96 3.72
CA THR A 438 -5.84 -27.61 4.60
C THR A 438 -5.94 -28.49 5.86
N GLU A 439 -5.29 -29.65 5.87
CA GLU A 439 -5.17 -30.43 7.11
C GLU A 439 -4.34 -29.62 8.13
N HIS A 440 -5.00 -29.08 9.16
CA HIS A 440 -4.43 -28.49 10.39
C HIS A 440 -3.38 -27.38 10.25
N LEU A 441 -3.75 -26.21 9.68
CA LEU A 441 -2.84 -25.04 9.63
C LEU A 441 -3.38 -23.75 10.28
N ASP A 442 -4.64 -23.71 10.72
CA ASP A 442 -5.28 -22.53 11.34
C ASP A 442 -5.63 -22.73 12.83
N ASP A 443 -5.07 -23.74 13.51
CA ASP A 443 -5.18 -23.90 14.99
C ASP A 443 -4.06 -23.17 15.74
#